data_AF-A0A7H4MIF1-F1
#
_entry.id   AF-A0A7H4MIF1-F1
#
_cell.length_a   1.000
_cell.length_b   1.000
_cell.length_c   1.000
_cell.angle_alpha   90.00
_cell.angle_beta   90.00
_cell.angle_gamma   90.00
#
_symmetry.space_group_name_H-M   'P 1'
#
loop_
_entity.id
_entity.type
_entity.pdbx_description
1 polymer ?
#
loop_
_entity_poly.entity_id
_entity_poly.type
_entity_poly.pdbx_seq_one_letter_code
_entity_poly.pdbx_strand_id
1 'polypeptide(L)'
;MSFEALRGQLVAFDAEILALKASPGIQTSGQRLRELLAGSRLLAESEGLRTQDALSLRSMPQVHGACRDQFSHAQTQINIELNACTDNPLILGTLEQWRVVSQAHPPW
;
A
#
# COMPACT_ATOMS: atom_id res chain seq x y z
N MET A 1 -17.82 8.89 8.21
CA MET A 1 -17.02 8.92 6.95
C MET A 1 -17.91 8.82 5.72
N SER A 2 -17.41 9.10 4.51
CA SER A 2 -18.22 9.10 3.26
C SER A 2 -18.94 7.77 2.98
N PHE A 3 -18.30 6.63 3.26
CA PHE A 3 -18.92 5.30 3.08
C PHE A 3 -20.18 5.12 3.96
N GLU A 4 -20.13 5.58 5.21
CA GLU A 4 -21.28 5.56 6.13
C GLU A 4 -22.38 6.52 5.68
N ALA A 5 -22.02 7.75 5.30
CA ALA A 5 -22.96 8.77 4.83
C ALA A 5 -23.70 8.30 3.57
N LEU A 6 -23.04 7.52 2.72
CA LEU A 6 -23.61 6.93 1.51
C LEU A 6 -24.33 5.60 1.78
N ARG A 7 -24.40 5.13 3.03
CA ARG A 7 -25.07 3.87 3.42
C ARG A 7 -24.50 2.67 2.65
N GLY A 8 -23.17 2.57 2.62
CA GLY A 8 -22.47 1.48 1.94
C GLY A 8 -22.77 0.10 2.53
N GLN A 9 -22.52 -0.95 1.74
CA GLN A 9 -22.71 -2.35 2.08
C GLN A 9 -21.36 -2.95 2.53
N LEU A 10 -21.22 -3.21 3.83
CA LEU A 10 -19.97 -3.70 4.44
C LEU A 10 -19.52 -5.05 3.91
N VAL A 11 -20.43 -5.87 3.38
CA VAL A 11 -20.13 -7.19 2.79
C VAL A 11 -19.05 -7.13 1.71
N ALA A 12 -18.91 -6.00 1.01
CA ALA A 12 -17.86 -5.81 0.00
C ALA A 12 -16.44 -5.83 0.60
N PHE A 13 -16.30 -5.59 1.90
CA PHE A 13 -15.04 -5.57 2.64
C PHE A 13 -14.84 -6.83 3.49
N ASP A 14 -15.61 -7.89 3.22
CA ASP A 14 -15.47 -9.17 3.91
C ASP A 14 -14.02 -9.68 3.85
N ALA A 15 -13.55 -10.23 4.97
CA ALA A 15 -12.15 -10.62 5.12
C ALA A 15 -11.79 -11.83 4.23
N GLU A 16 -12.70 -12.80 4.10
CA GLU A 16 -12.48 -14.00 3.30
C GLU A 16 -12.51 -13.66 1.81
N ILE A 17 -13.46 -12.80 1.38
CA ILE A 17 -13.53 -12.31 0.00
C ILE A 17 -12.25 -11.56 -0.38
N LEU A 18 -11.78 -10.65 0.48
CA LEU A 18 -10.56 -9.89 0.20
C LEU A 18 -9.32 -10.80 0.20
N ALA A 19 -9.27 -11.83 1.05
CA ALA A 19 -8.17 -12.80 1.11
C ALA A 19 -7.97 -13.59 -0.19
N LEU A 20 -9.01 -13.73 -1.03
CA LEU A 20 -8.91 -14.37 -2.35
C LEU A 20 -7.97 -13.61 -3.32
N LYS A 21 -7.61 -12.36 -3.01
CA LYS A 21 -6.59 -11.61 -3.74
C LYS A 21 -5.33 -11.46 -2.87
N ALA A 22 -4.27 -12.15 -3.27
CA ALA A 22 -2.96 -12.15 -2.60
C ALA A 22 -2.21 -10.80 -2.75
N SER A 23 -2.73 -9.74 -2.14
CA SER A 23 -2.08 -8.42 -2.01
C SER A 23 -2.09 -7.98 -0.54
N PRO A 24 -0.92 -7.77 0.09
CA PRO A 24 -0.82 -7.28 1.46
C PRO A 24 -1.50 -5.93 1.68
N GLY A 25 -1.39 -5.02 0.71
CA GLY A 25 -2.04 -3.72 0.75
C GLY A 25 -3.56 -3.81 0.77
N ILE A 26 -4.13 -4.75 0.02
CA ILE A 26 -5.58 -5.00 0.03
C ILE A 26 -6.03 -5.54 1.39
N GLN A 27 -5.31 -6.51 1.96
CA GLN A 27 -5.63 -7.05 3.29
C GLN A 27 -5.59 -5.95 4.34
N THR A 28 -4.51 -5.17 4.35
CA THR A 28 -4.33 -4.03 5.26
C THR A 28 -5.42 -2.98 5.11
N SER A 29 -5.78 -2.63 3.87
CA SER A 29 -6.81 -1.62 3.62
C SER A 29 -8.19 -2.11 4.00
N GLY A 30 -8.52 -3.37 3.70
CA GLY A 30 -9.76 -4.01 4.10
C GLY A 30 -9.91 -4.08 5.62
N GLN A 31 -8.86 -4.50 6.33
CA GLN A 31 -8.84 -4.52 7.79
C GLN A 31 -9.10 -3.14 8.38
N ARG A 32 -8.34 -2.12 7.95
CA ARG A 32 -8.51 -0.75 8.44
C ARG A 32 -9.91 -0.20 8.16
N LEU A 33 -10.47 -0.49 6.99
CA LEU A 33 -11.84 -0.06 6.66
C LEU A 33 -12.85 -0.75 7.59
N ARG A 34 -12.72 -2.06 7.85
CA ARG A 34 -13.59 -2.75 8.82
C ARG A 34 -13.44 -2.18 10.23
N GLU A 35 -12.22 -1.89 10.68
CA GLU A 35 -11.96 -1.29 12.00
C GLU A 35 -12.58 0.11 12.12
N LEU A 36 -12.38 0.98 11.11
CA LEU A 36 -12.91 2.34 11.11
C LEU A 36 -14.44 2.40 11.02
N LEU A 37 -15.08 1.38 10.44
CA LEU A 37 -16.52 1.30 10.24
C LEU A 37 -17.23 0.43 11.28
N ALA A 38 -16.47 -0.20 12.20
CA ALA A 38 -17.00 -1.08 13.22
C ALA A 38 -17.98 -0.33 14.13
N GLY A 39 -19.15 -0.94 14.39
CA GLY A 39 -20.17 -0.37 15.27
C GLY A 39 -20.99 0.77 14.66
N SER A 40 -20.86 1.06 13.36
CA SER A 40 -21.66 2.09 12.71
C SER A 40 -23.15 1.69 12.65
N ARG A 41 -23.98 2.38 13.45
CA ARG A 41 -25.43 2.19 13.45
C ARG A 41 -26.05 2.46 12.07
N LEU A 42 -25.54 3.46 11.34
CA LEU A 42 -26.03 3.80 10.00
C LEU A 42 -25.83 2.66 9.02
N LEU A 43 -24.70 1.96 9.09
CA LEU A 43 -24.41 0.82 8.24
C LEU A 43 -25.25 -0.39 8.63
N ALA A 44 -25.44 -0.65 9.93
CA ALA A 44 -26.31 -1.72 10.40
C ALA A 44 -27.77 -1.55 9.94
N GLU A 45 -28.30 -0.33 10.02
CA GLU A 45 -29.66 -0.01 9.52
C GLU A 45 -29.77 -0.03 7.99
N SER A 46 -28.63 0.01 7.29
CA SER A 46 -28.57 0.06 5.83
C SER A 46 -28.22 -1.28 5.17
N GLU A 47 -28.00 -2.32 5.96
CA GLU A 47 -27.67 -3.65 5.49
C GLU A 47 -28.79 -4.21 4.60
N GLY A 48 -28.45 -4.71 3.42
CA GLY A 48 -29.41 -5.32 2.51
C GLY A 48 -30.31 -4.33 1.76
N LEU A 49 -30.16 -3.02 1.94
CA LEU A 49 -30.90 -2.01 1.16
C LEU A 49 -30.65 -2.14 -0.36
N ARG A 50 -29.51 -2.71 -0.75
CA ARG A 50 -29.14 -2.99 -2.15
C ARG A 50 -28.12 -4.10 -2.22
N THR A 51 -28.15 -4.86 -3.32
CA THR A 51 -27.17 -5.93 -3.58
C THR A 51 -25.76 -5.40 -3.81
N GLN A 52 -25.62 -4.24 -4.46
CA GLN A 52 -24.32 -3.70 -4.86
C GLN A 52 -24.31 -2.18 -4.71
N ASP A 53 -23.24 -1.64 -4.11
CA ASP A 53 -22.93 -0.22 -4.19
C ASP A 53 -22.26 0.14 -5.52
N ALA A 54 -22.09 1.45 -5.75
CA ALA A 54 -21.22 1.96 -6.79
C ALA A 54 -19.80 1.39 -6.67
N LEU A 55 -19.15 1.18 -7.82
CA LEU A 55 -17.82 0.58 -7.88
C LEU A 55 -16.80 1.34 -7.02
N SER A 56 -16.87 2.67 -6.98
CA SER A 56 -15.96 3.52 -6.19
C SER A 56 -15.99 3.24 -4.69
N LEU A 57 -17.10 2.73 -4.14
CA LEU A 57 -17.21 2.33 -2.74
C LEU A 57 -16.68 0.91 -2.54
N ARG A 58 -17.11 -0.02 -3.40
CA ARG A 58 -16.71 -1.44 -3.33
C ARG A 58 -15.23 -1.65 -3.55
N SER A 59 -14.61 -0.85 -4.41
CA SER A 59 -13.21 -1.01 -4.79
C SER A 59 -12.24 -0.31 -3.84
N MET A 60 -12.71 0.31 -2.75
CA MET A 60 -11.85 1.02 -1.80
C MET A 60 -10.67 0.16 -1.30
N PRO A 61 -10.85 -1.11 -0.84
CA PRO A 61 -9.72 -1.95 -0.43
C PRO A 61 -8.72 -2.20 -1.57
N GLN A 62 -9.21 -2.41 -2.79
CA GLN A 62 -8.42 -2.73 -3.98
C GLN A 62 -7.59 -1.53 -4.42
N VAL A 63 -8.21 -0.35 -4.55
CA VAL A 63 -7.54 0.88 -4.98
C VAL A 63 -6.54 1.33 -3.92
N HIS A 64 -6.96 1.43 -2.66
CA HIS A 64 -6.05 1.85 -1.58
C HIS A 64 -4.95 0.81 -1.35
N GLY A 65 -5.27 -0.48 -1.48
CA GLY A 65 -4.31 -1.56 -1.35
C GLY A 65 -3.21 -1.52 -2.42
N ALA A 66 -3.60 -1.36 -3.69
CA ALA A 66 -2.63 -1.21 -4.77
C ALA A 66 -1.71 0.01 -4.57
N CYS A 67 -2.26 1.15 -4.13
CA CYS A 67 -1.46 2.32 -3.79
C CYS A 67 -0.46 2.03 -2.65
N ARG A 68 -0.89 1.32 -1.59
CA ARG A 68 0.00 0.95 -0.48
C ARG A 68 1.14 0.04 -0.94
N ASP A 69 0.85 -0.95 -1.75
CA ASP A 69 1.86 -1.86 -2.30
C ASP A 69 2.88 -1.07 -3.13
N GLN A 70 2.41 -0.12 -3.95
CA GLN A 70 3.30 0.75 -4.73
C GLN A 70 4.15 1.68 -3.86
N PHE A 71 3.58 2.25 -2.79
CA PHE A 71 4.33 3.06 -1.84
C PHE A 71 5.41 2.25 -1.13
N SER A 72 5.12 1.00 -0.74
CA SER A 72 6.10 0.11 -0.12
C SER A 72 7.24 -0.25 -1.09
N HIS A 73 6.91 -0.50 -2.36
CA HIS A 73 7.92 -0.70 -3.39
C HIS A 73 8.79 0.55 -3.59
N ALA A 74 8.18 1.73 -3.74
CA ALA A 74 8.90 2.99 -3.91
C ALA A 74 9.81 3.29 -2.71
N GLN A 75 9.33 3.07 -1.48
CA GLN A 75 10.13 3.20 -0.27
C GLN A 75 11.37 2.29 -0.29
N THR A 76 11.22 1.05 -0.79
CA THR A 76 12.34 0.12 -0.93
C THR A 76 13.40 0.66 -1.90
N GLN A 77 12.98 1.16 -3.07
CA GLN A 77 13.91 1.70 -4.06
C GLN A 77 14.62 2.96 -3.55
N ILE A 78 13.87 3.88 -2.94
CA ILE A 78 14.45 5.10 -2.35
C ILE A 78 15.44 4.76 -1.24
N ASN A 79 15.12 3.80 -0.36
CA ASN A 79 16.03 3.39 0.69
C ASN A 79 17.31 2.75 0.14
N ILE A 80 17.24 2.00 -0.95
CA ILE A 80 18.45 1.46 -1.61
C ILE A 80 19.33 2.61 -2.08
N GLU A 81 18.75 3.59 -2.78
CA GLU A 81 19.50 4.71 -3.35
C GLU A 81 20.09 5.64 -2.29
N LEU A 82 19.32 5.96 -1.24
CA LEU A 82 19.79 6.77 -0.12
C LEU A 82 20.97 6.15 0.64
N ASN A 83 21.15 4.83 0.55
CA ASN A 83 22.25 4.10 1.18
C ASN A 83 23.31 3.64 0.16
N ALA A 84 23.23 4.08 -1.09
CA ALA A 84 24.20 3.76 -2.13
C ALA A 84 25.39 4.73 -2.13
N CYS A 85 26.55 4.26 -2.57
CA CYS A 85 27.68 5.12 -2.92
C CYS A 85 27.55 5.55 -4.39
N THR A 86 27.13 6.80 -4.59
CA THR A 86 26.87 7.38 -5.93
C THR A 86 27.92 8.41 -6.36
N ASP A 87 28.99 8.55 -5.59
CA ASP A 87 30.16 9.34 -5.93
C ASP A 87 31.02 8.69 -7.01
N ASN A 88 31.83 9.51 -7.67
CA ASN A 88 32.77 9.07 -8.68
C ASN A 88 34.02 9.97 -8.69
N PRO A 89 35.25 9.43 -8.60
CA PRO A 89 35.59 8.00 -8.54
C PRO A 89 35.41 7.39 -7.14
N LEU A 90 35.23 6.07 -7.07
CA LEU A 90 35.18 5.34 -5.80
C LEU A 90 36.55 4.77 -5.43
N ILE A 91 36.86 4.82 -4.14
CA ILE A 91 38.02 4.15 -3.55
C ILE A 91 37.55 2.84 -2.93
N LEU A 92 38.16 1.74 -3.35
CA LEU A 92 37.83 0.39 -2.88
C LEU A 92 39.08 -0.26 -2.27
N GLY A 93 38.90 -1.03 -1.21
CA GLY A 93 39.96 -1.84 -0.60
C GLY A 93 40.24 -1.50 0.87
N THR A 94 41.47 -1.73 1.29
CA THR A 94 41.99 -1.51 2.65
C THR A 94 43.02 -0.38 2.65
N LEU A 95 43.50 0.02 3.83
CA LEU A 95 44.52 1.06 3.94
C LEU A 95 45.84 0.64 3.31
N GLU A 96 46.18 -0.65 3.38
CA GLU A 96 47.41 -1.22 2.85
C GLU A 96 47.30 -1.54 1.35
N GLN A 97 46.08 -1.76 0.85
CA GLN A 97 45.81 -2.13 -0.55
C GLN A 97 44.49 -1.52 -1.03
N TRP A 98 44.57 -0.44 -1.80
CA TRP A 98 43.40 0.27 -2.36
C TRP A 98 43.50 0.42 -3.88
N ARG A 99 42.33 0.64 -4.51
CA ARG A 99 42.20 1.02 -5.93
C ARG A 99 41.15 2.10 -6.11
N VAL A 100 41.38 2.98 -7.09
CA VAL A 100 40.43 4.01 -7.53
C VAL A 100 39.74 3.50 -8.80
N VAL A 101 38.41 3.51 -8.79
CA VAL A 101 37.59 3.08 -9.92
C VAL A 101 36.75 4.26 -10.38
N SER A 102 36.71 4.47 -11.70
CA SER A 102 35.72 5.36 -12.32
C SER A 102 34.52 4.52 -12.72
N GLN A 103 33.34 4.89 -12.24
CA GLN A 103 32.07 4.22 -12.51
C GLN A 103 30.96 5.24 -12.77
N ALA A 104 29.77 4.74 -13.09
CA ALA A 104 28.60 5.54 -13.41
C ALA A 104 27.42 5.19 -12.50
N HIS A 105 27.61 5.18 -11.18
CA HIS A 105 26.47 5.28 -10.27
C HIS A 105 25.98 6.73 -10.35
N PRO A 106 24.80 6.99 -10.95
CA PRO A 106 24.29 8.35 -11.06
C PRO A 106 23.97 8.87 -9.66
N PRO A 107 24.31 10.13 -9.32
CA PRO A 107 23.89 10.71 -8.06
C PRO A 107 22.36 10.77 -7.98
N TRP A 108 21.67 11.35 -8.97
CA TRP A 108 20.22 11.34 -9.20
C TRP A 108 19.94 11.81 -10.63
#